data_AF-A0A4X2LZ49-F1
#
_entry.id   AF-A0A4X2LZ49-F1
#
_cell.length_a   1.000
_cell.length_b   1.000
_cell.length_c   1.000
_cell.angle_alpha   90.00
_cell.angle_beta   90.00
_cell.angle_gamma   90.00
#
_symmetry.space_group_name_H-M   'P 1'
#
loop_
_entity.id
_entity.type
_entity.pdbx_description
1 polymer ?
#
loop_
_entity_poly.entity_id
_entity_poly.type
_entity_poly.pdbx_seq_one_letter_code
_entity_poly.pdbx_strand_id
1 'polypeptide(L)'
;MVTCHGASLVILYLHLAWVSCLQKVEQSPQSLMIRVGESTTINCNYTETTNDGLQWFRQDPGKGLTFLLYITSEEKQNGRLKSTISRKELHSSLHITDAQPEDSATYLCAVGAQ
;
A
#
# COMPACT_ATOMS: atom_id res chain seq x y z
N MET A 1 17.45 -5.81 -13.75
CA MET A 1 16.80 -4.68 -14.46
C MET A 1 15.97 -5.30 -15.57
N VAL A 2 14.70 -5.62 -15.30
CA VAL A 2 13.84 -6.23 -16.32
C VAL A 2 13.28 -5.09 -17.15
N THR A 3 13.81 -4.93 -18.36
CA THR A 3 13.37 -3.92 -19.31
C THR A 3 12.06 -4.37 -19.95
N CYS A 4 11.03 -3.51 -19.87
CA CYS A 4 9.79 -3.68 -20.61
C CYS A 4 10.03 -3.20 -22.05
N HIS A 5 10.41 -4.10 -22.96
CA HIS A 5 10.62 -3.75 -24.36
C HIS A 5 9.29 -3.78 -25.12
N GLY A 6 8.92 -2.64 -25.71
CA GLY A 6 7.77 -2.52 -26.59
C GLY A 6 7.84 -3.52 -27.76
N ALA A 7 6.72 -4.18 -28.03
CA ALA A 7 6.63 -5.22 -29.05
C ALA A 7 6.82 -4.64 -30.47
N SER A 8 7.79 -5.20 -31.21
CA SER A 8 7.93 -4.98 -32.65
C SER A 8 6.71 -5.54 -33.40
N LEU A 9 6.19 -4.80 -34.39
CA LEU A 9 4.91 -5.06 -35.07
C LEU A 9 4.80 -6.42 -35.78
N VAL A 10 5.90 -7.16 -35.95
CA VAL A 10 5.93 -8.49 -36.59
C VAL A 10 5.58 -9.62 -35.61
N ILE A 11 5.64 -9.37 -34.28
CA ILE A 11 5.32 -10.35 -33.23
C ILE A 11 3.82 -10.33 -32.87
N LEU A 12 3.00 -9.51 -33.54
CA LEU A 12 1.61 -9.28 -33.14
C LEU A 12 0.64 -10.46 -33.39
N TYR A 13 1.03 -11.51 -34.13
CA TYR A 13 0.07 -12.53 -34.59
C TYR A 13 0.16 -13.92 -33.95
N LEU A 14 1.17 -14.24 -33.12
CA LEU A 14 1.31 -15.60 -32.55
C LEU A 14 1.51 -15.68 -31.02
N HIS A 15 1.53 -14.56 -30.31
CA HIS A 15 1.67 -14.56 -28.86
C HIS A 15 0.69 -13.59 -28.20
N LEU A 16 -0.59 -13.97 -28.12
CA LEU A 16 -1.46 -13.54 -27.02
C LEU A 16 -1.04 -14.25 -25.73
N ALA A 17 0.28 -14.31 -25.46
CA ALA A 17 0.79 -14.67 -24.16
C ALA A 17 0.47 -13.47 -23.27
N TRP A 18 -0.59 -13.63 -22.50
CA TRP A 18 -1.08 -12.72 -21.49
C TRP A 18 0.09 -12.24 -20.62
N VAL A 19 0.60 -11.03 -20.88
CA VAL A 19 1.56 -10.38 -19.99
C VAL A 19 0.75 -9.81 -18.83
N SER A 20 0.62 -10.57 -17.73
CA SER A 20 0.05 -10.07 -16.48
C SER A 20 1.18 -9.62 -15.56
N CYS A 21 1.29 -8.31 -15.32
CA CYS A 21 2.08 -7.75 -14.22
C CYS A 21 1.15 -7.66 -13.00
N LEU A 22 1.10 -8.69 -12.16
CA LEU A 22 0.27 -8.66 -10.97
C LEU A 22 1.12 -8.24 -9.77
N GLN A 23 1.16 -6.93 -9.50
CA GLN A 23 1.65 -6.44 -8.23
C GLN A 23 0.59 -6.76 -7.16
N LYS A 24 0.84 -7.80 -6.36
CA LYS A 24 -0.08 -8.24 -5.32
C LYS A 24 0.24 -7.47 -4.03
N VAL A 25 -0.80 -6.91 -3.43
CA VAL A 25 -0.79 -6.31 -2.10
C VAL A 25 -1.69 -7.11 -1.18
N GLU A 26 -1.23 -7.41 0.02
CA GLU A 26 -1.97 -8.15 1.05
C GLU A 26 -1.94 -7.37 2.36
N GLN A 27 -3.13 -7.07 2.91
CA GLN A 27 -3.27 -6.30 4.14
C GLN A 27 -3.85 -7.14 5.28
N SER A 28 -3.36 -6.89 6.49
CA SER A 28 -3.88 -7.50 7.71
C SER A 28 -3.89 -6.52 8.89
N PRO A 29 -4.84 -6.66 9.84
CA PRO A 29 -6.03 -7.51 9.74
C PRO A 29 -7.02 -6.96 8.68
N GLN A 30 -7.92 -7.80 8.17
CA GLN A 30 -8.95 -7.37 7.21
C GLN A 30 -10.05 -6.51 7.87
N SER A 31 -10.30 -6.75 9.16
CA SER A 31 -11.21 -5.99 9.98
C SER A 31 -10.71 -6.00 11.42
N LEU A 32 -10.94 -4.91 12.12
CA LEU A 32 -10.45 -4.67 13.47
C LEU A 32 -11.51 -3.89 14.24
N MET A 33 -11.71 -4.26 15.50
CA MET A 33 -12.46 -3.46 16.47
C MET A 33 -11.54 -3.20 17.66
N ILE A 34 -11.30 -1.92 17.95
CA ILE A 34 -10.49 -1.44 19.08
C ILE A 34 -11.28 -0.40 19.86
N ARG A 35 -10.85 -0.14 21.09
CA ARG A 35 -11.43 0.89 21.95
C ARG A 35 -10.76 2.24 21.71
N VAL A 36 -11.48 3.31 22.04
CA VAL A 36 -10.92 4.67 22.03
C VAL A 36 -9.71 4.72 22.97
N GLY A 37 -8.63 5.36 22.53
CA GLY A 37 -7.36 5.47 23.23
C GLY A 37 -6.40 4.28 23.03
N GLU A 38 -6.86 3.16 22.46
CA GLU A 38 -5.98 2.05 22.11
C GLU A 38 -5.13 2.40 20.86
N SER A 39 -4.05 1.64 20.66
CA SER A 39 -3.22 1.76 19.47
C SER A 39 -3.33 0.49 18.63
N THR A 40 -3.20 0.63 17.31
CA THR A 40 -3.27 -0.51 16.39
C THR A 40 -2.26 -0.39 15.27
N THR A 41 -1.99 -1.51 14.61
CA THR A 41 -1.12 -1.58 13.44
C THR A 41 -1.82 -2.32 12.31
N ILE A 42 -1.78 -1.70 11.13
CA ILE A 42 -2.25 -2.28 9.87
C ILE A 42 -1.02 -2.62 9.05
N ASN A 43 -0.91 -3.87 8.64
CA ASN A 43 0.20 -4.42 7.90
C ASN A 43 -0.12 -4.46 6.40
N CYS A 44 0.91 -4.29 5.58
CA CYS A 44 0.86 -4.30 4.13
C CYS A 44 2.07 -5.08 3.59
N ASN A 45 1.82 -6.26 3.02
CA ASN A 45 2.82 -7.05 2.32
C ASN A 45 2.63 -6.89 0.82
N TYR A 46 3.72 -6.82 0.07
CA TYR A 46 3.68 -6.72 -1.39
C TYR A 46 4.68 -7.66 -2.06
N THR A 47 4.49 -7.95 -3.34
CA THR A 47 5.31 -8.97 -4.04
C THR A 47 6.47 -8.42 -4.85
N GLU A 48 6.45 -7.13 -5.19
CA GLU A 48 7.45 -6.52 -6.07
C GLU A 48 8.13 -5.31 -5.41
N THR A 49 9.45 -5.25 -5.47
CA THR A 49 10.22 -4.11 -4.95
C THR A 49 9.92 -2.86 -5.76
N THR A 50 9.65 -1.75 -5.09
CA THR A 50 9.49 -0.45 -5.74
C THR A 50 10.59 0.51 -5.31
N ASN A 51 11.04 1.34 -6.24
CA ASN A 51 12.01 2.40 -5.96
C ASN A 51 11.32 3.66 -5.41
N ASP A 52 10.05 3.87 -5.75
CA ASP A 52 9.37 5.14 -5.50
C ASP A 52 8.99 5.29 -4.02
N GLY A 53 8.31 4.28 -3.44
CA GLY A 53 7.82 4.32 -2.07
C GLY A 53 6.46 3.65 -1.92
N LEU A 54 5.83 3.86 -0.77
CA LEU A 54 4.49 3.34 -0.44
C LEU A 54 3.58 4.47 0.03
N GLN A 55 2.32 4.42 -0.38
CA GLN A 55 1.28 5.36 -0.01
C GLN A 55 0.28 4.69 0.91
N TRP A 56 -0.21 5.43 1.92
CA TRP A 56 -1.40 5.04 2.68
C TRP A 56 -2.55 5.98 2.39
N PHE A 57 -3.71 5.38 2.24
CA PHE A 57 -4.99 6.04 2.01
C PHE A 57 -5.99 5.64 3.08
N ARG A 58 -6.96 6.52 3.29
CA ARG A 58 -8.16 6.28 4.06
C ARG A 58 -9.37 6.37 3.14
N GLN A 59 -10.34 5.50 3.35
CA GLN A 59 -11.64 5.53 2.71
C GLN A 59 -12.73 5.52 3.77
N ASP A 60 -13.48 6.63 3.85
CA ASP A 60 -14.71 6.65 4.65
C ASP A 60 -15.84 5.96 3.88
N PRO A 61 -16.84 5.38 4.58
CA PRO A 61 -18.03 4.83 3.94
C PRO A 61 -18.70 5.84 2.99
N GLY A 62 -18.87 5.44 1.73
CA GLY A 62 -19.50 6.28 0.70
C GLY A 62 -18.64 7.41 0.15
N LYS A 63 -17.36 7.53 0.53
CA LYS A 63 -16.43 8.53 0.01
C LYS A 63 -15.31 7.92 -0.83
N GLY A 64 -14.60 8.78 -1.55
CA GLY A 64 -13.38 8.43 -2.29
C GLY A 64 -12.17 8.22 -1.39
N LEU A 65 -11.07 7.78 -1.99
CA LEU A 65 -9.77 7.65 -1.31
C LEU A 65 -9.23 9.01 -0.90
N THR A 66 -8.84 9.14 0.36
CA THR A 66 -8.14 10.29 0.92
C THR A 66 -6.70 9.90 1.22
N PHE A 67 -5.75 10.65 0.67
CA PHE A 67 -4.33 10.42 0.93
C PHE A 67 -3.99 10.75 2.39
N LEU A 68 -3.24 9.86 3.06
CA LEU A 68 -2.76 10.07 4.42
C LEU A 68 -1.27 10.41 4.46
N LEU A 69 -0.45 9.57 3.84
CA LEU A 69 1.01 9.71 3.87
C LEU A 69 1.68 8.93 2.73
N TYR A 70 2.87 9.41 2.37
CA TYR A 70 3.79 8.76 1.44
C TYR A 70 5.12 8.53 2.15
N ILE A 71 5.59 7.28 2.16
CA ILE A 71 6.80 6.85 2.86
C ILE A 71 7.86 6.35 1.87
N THR A 72 9.05 6.92 1.98
CA THR A 72 10.24 6.58 1.18
C THR A 72 11.44 6.23 2.05
N SER A 73 11.52 6.76 3.27
CA SER A 73 12.49 6.36 4.30
C SER A 73 11.94 5.22 5.14
N GLU A 74 12.78 4.56 5.94
CA GLU A 74 12.39 3.40 6.78
C GLU A 74 11.19 3.70 7.71
N GLU A 75 11.04 4.95 8.13
CA GLU A 75 9.96 5.40 8.98
C GLU A 75 9.48 6.81 8.59
N LYS A 76 8.18 7.06 8.76
CA LYS A 76 7.58 8.39 8.67
C LYS A 76 6.45 8.56 9.68
N GLN A 77 6.43 9.70 10.36
CA GLN A 77 5.36 10.05 11.30
C GLN A 77 4.58 11.29 10.81
N ASN A 78 3.26 11.26 10.97
CA ASN A 78 2.35 12.37 10.75
C ASN A 78 1.27 12.36 11.85
N GLY A 79 1.49 13.16 12.90
CA GLY A 79 0.61 13.16 14.08
C GLY A 79 0.56 11.80 14.78
N ARG A 80 -0.67 11.25 14.89
CA ARG A 80 -0.95 9.93 15.48
C ARG A 80 -0.66 8.75 14.54
N LEU A 81 -0.33 9.03 13.28
CA LEU A 81 0.00 8.02 12.27
C LEU A 81 1.52 7.86 12.16
N LYS A 82 2.02 6.64 12.31
CA LYS A 82 3.42 6.29 12.09
C LYS A 82 3.48 5.12 11.13
N SER A 83 4.17 5.28 10.01
CA SER A 83 4.38 4.20 9.05
C SER A 83 5.83 3.79 9.00
N THR A 84 6.06 2.50 8.74
CA THR A 84 7.38 1.93 8.46
C THR A 84 7.38 1.22 7.12
N ILE A 85 8.53 1.12 6.47
CA ILE A 85 8.72 0.34 5.25
C ILE A 85 10.03 -0.44 5.29
N SER A 86 9.93 -1.74 5.06
CA SER A 86 11.05 -2.66 4.90
C SER A 86 11.03 -3.19 3.47
N ARG A 87 11.86 -2.59 2.61
CA ARG A 87 11.98 -3.02 1.19
C ARG A 87 12.59 -4.41 1.06
N LYS A 88 13.41 -4.81 2.02
CA LYS A 88 14.03 -6.14 2.07
C LYS A 88 12.97 -7.21 2.36
N GLU A 89 12.02 -6.91 3.25
CA GLU A 89 10.95 -7.83 3.66
C GLU A 89 9.68 -7.65 2.83
N LEU A 90 9.68 -6.70 1.88
CA LEU A 90 8.52 -6.30 1.08
C LEU A 90 7.29 -6.02 1.94
N HIS A 91 7.52 -5.30 3.03
CA HIS A 91 6.56 -5.07 4.08
C HIS A 91 6.47 -3.59 4.43
N SER A 92 5.29 -3.14 4.81
CA SER A 92 5.04 -1.86 5.42
C SER A 92 3.98 -1.99 6.50
N SER A 93 4.06 -1.12 7.49
CA SER A 93 3.04 -1.02 8.53
C SER A 93 2.55 0.42 8.67
N LEU A 94 1.30 0.57 9.11
CA LEU A 94 0.70 1.81 9.56
C LEU A 94 0.24 1.63 10.99
N HIS A 95 0.94 2.26 11.91
CA HIS A 95 0.60 2.35 13.31
C HIS A 95 -0.24 3.60 13.57
N ILE A 96 -1.36 3.42 14.26
CA ILE A 96 -2.28 4.48 14.68
C ILE A 96 -2.30 4.48 16.20
N THR A 97 -1.89 5.58 16.83
CA THR A 97 -1.93 5.74 18.29
C THR A 97 -3.17 6.51 18.73
N ASP A 98 -3.58 6.31 19.98
CA ASP A 98 -4.68 7.03 20.62
C ASP A 98 -5.93 7.08 19.72
N ALA A 99 -6.46 5.90 19.39
CA ALA A 99 -7.54 5.76 18.42
C ALA A 99 -8.77 6.58 18.83
N GLN A 100 -9.34 7.31 17.88
CA GLN A 100 -10.50 8.18 18.08
C GLN A 100 -11.70 7.64 17.29
N PRO A 101 -12.95 7.98 17.66
CA PRO A 101 -14.14 7.56 16.91
C PRO A 101 -14.06 7.94 15.42
N GLU A 102 -13.42 9.07 15.12
CA GLU A 102 -13.21 9.58 13.78
C GLU A 102 -12.21 8.74 12.99
N ASP A 103 -11.43 7.84 13.59
CA ASP A 103 -10.50 6.96 12.88
C ASP A 103 -11.18 5.74 12.26
N SER A 104 -12.48 5.52 12.52
CA SER A 104 -13.25 4.41 11.96
C SER A 104 -13.42 4.57 10.44
N ALA A 105 -12.61 3.84 9.69
CA ALA A 105 -12.56 3.86 8.23
C ALA A 105 -11.82 2.64 7.67
N THR A 106 -11.82 2.48 6.36
CA THR A 106 -10.96 1.52 5.66
C THR A 106 -9.62 2.18 5.36
N TYR A 107 -8.51 1.51 5.68
CA TYR A 107 -7.15 1.97 5.39
C TYR A 107 -6.54 1.09 4.32
N LEU A 108 -5.94 1.70 3.29
CA LEU A 108 -5.43 1.01 2.11
C LEU A 108 -3.99 1.43 1.85
N CYS A 109 -3.12 0.47 1.54
CA CYS A 109 -1.77 0.75 1.06
C CYS A 109 -1.69 0.59 -0.46
N ALA A 110 -0.84 1.39 -1.10
CA ALA A 110 -0.52 1.26 -2.52
C ALA A 110 0.99 1.40 -2.73
N VAL A 111 1.54 0.59 -3.62
CA VAL A 111 2.97 0.59 -3.95
C VAL A 111 3.13 0.99 -5.41
N GLY A 112 4.02 1.95 -5.71
CA GLY A 112 4.25 2.39 -7.10
C GLY A 112 3.10 3.17 -7.75
N ALA A 113 2.15 3.69 -6.98
CA ALA A 113 1.09 4.55 -7.51
C ALA A 113 1.60 6.00 -7.62
N GLN A 114 1.86 6.46 -8.84
CA GLN A 114 2.09 7.87 -9.18
C GLN A 114 1.21 8.28 -10.37
#